data_AF-A0A371J983-F1
#
_entry.id   AF-A0A371J983-F1
#
_cell.length_a   1.000
_cell.length_b   1.000
_cell.length_c   1.000
_cell.angle_alpha   90.00
_cell.angle_beta   90.00
_cell.angle_gamma   90.00
#
_symmetry.space_group_name_H-M   'P 1'
#
loop_
_entity.id
_entity.type
_entity.pdbx_description
1 polymer ?
#
loop_
_entity_poly.entity_id
_entity_poly.type
_entity_poly.pdbx_seq_one_letter_code
_entity_poly.pdbx_strand_id
1 'polypeptide(L)' 'MTQVELAKRLGIKRQYLCRILNGDRSGKKYLSDIRKILEIHE' A
#
# COMPACT_ATOMS: atom_id res chain seq x y z
N MET A 1 9.42 4.54 -5.92
CA MET A 1 9.36 3.35 -5.03
C MET A 1 8.66 2.20 -5.78
N THR A 2 9.12 0.95 -5.63
CA THR A 2 8.45 -0.22 -6.26
C THR A 2 7.34 -0.77 -5.36
N GLN A 3 6.39 -1.53 -5.92
CA GLN A 3 5.36 -2.23 -5.12
C GLN A 3 5.97 -3.22 -4.12
N VAL A 4 7.13 -3.81 -4.44
CA VAL A 4 7.87 -4.69 -3.52
C VAL A 4 8.34 -3.91 -2.30
N GLU A 5 8.90 -2.74 -2.52
CA GLU A 5 9.43 -1.89 -1.46
C GLU A 5 8.32 -1.30 -0.58
N LEU A 6 7.22 -0.87 -1.20
CA LEU A 6 6.04 -0.41 -0.46
C LEU A 6 5.44 -1.53 0.40
N ALA A 7 5.33 -2.75 -0.14
CA ALA A 7 4.83 -3.89 0.60
C ALA A 7 5.72 -4.23 1.82
N LYS A 8 7.05 -4.15 1.66
CA LYS A 8 8.00 -4.31 2.78
C LYS A 8 7.80 -3.24 3.85
N ARG A 9 7.68 -1.97 3.45
CA ARG A 9 7.46 -0.84 4.39
C ARG A 9 6.12 -0.94 5.13
N LEU A 10 5.09 -1.48 4.48
CA LEU A 10 3.77 -1.74 5.08
C LEU A 10 3.72 -3.05 5.90
N GLY A 11 4.76 -3.89 5.86
CA GLY A 11 4.77 -5.19 6.53
C GLY A 11 3.78 -6.19 5.95
N ILE A 12 3.41 -6.07 4.66
CA ILE A 12 2.45 -6.96 4.00
C ILE A 12 3.05 -7.69 2.80
N LYS A 13 2.40 -8.77 2.38
CA LYS A 13 2.78 -9.50 1.17
C LYS A 13 2.53 -8.65 -0.08
N ARG A 14 3.47 -8.65 -1.03
CA ARG A 14 3.35 -7.97 -2.33
C ARG A 14 2.02 -8.27 -3.05
N GLN A 15 1.62 -9.55 -3.09
CA GLN A 15 0.37 -9.97 -3.73
C GLN A 15 -0.86 -9.32 -3.08
N TYR A 16 -0.83 -9.10 -1.77
CA TYR A 16 -1.91 -8.44 -1.05
C TYR A 16 -1.98 -6.95 -1.40
N LEU A 17 -0.82 -6.28 -1.48
CA LEU A 17 -0.73 -4.90 -1.95
C LEU A 17 -1.22 -4.78 -3.40
N CYS A 18 -0.83 -5.69 -4.30
CA CYS A 18 -1.33 -5.69 -5.68
C CYS A 18 -2.86 -5.78 -5.75
N ARG A 19 -3.49 -6.66 -4.96
CA ARG A 19 -4.96 -6.76 -4.88
C ARG A 19 -5.61 -5.48 -4.35
N ILE A 20 -4.96 -4.77 -3.44
CA ILE A 20 -5.45 -3.45 -2.99
C ILE A 20 -5.38 -2.44 -4.13
N LEU A 21 -4.26 -2.34 -4.82
CA LEU A 21 -4.04 -1.37 -5.89
C LEU A 21 -4.94 -1.63 -7.11
N ASN A 22 -5.27 -2.89 -7.37
CA ASN A 22 -6.19 -3.29 -8.44
C ASN A 22 -7.67 -3.16 -8.06
N GLY A 23 -8.00 -2.85 -6.81
CA GLY A 23 -9.38 -2.76 -6.33
C GLY A 23 -10.03 -4.10 -5.92
N ASP A 24 -9.34 -5.23 -6.07
CA ASP A 24 -9.82 -6.57 -5.67
C ASP A 24 -9.99 -6.70 -4.13
N ARG A 25 -9.30 -5.86 -3.35
CA ARG A 25 -9.36 -5.85 -1.88
C ARG A 25 -9.43 -4.43 -1.34
N SER A 26 -10.19 -4.25 -0.27
CA SER A 26 -10.25 -2.97 0.45
C SER A 26 -8.88 -2.61 1.04
N GLY A 27 -8.38 -1.45 0.65
CA GLY A 27 -7.14 -0.85 1.15
C GLY A 27 -7.31 0.06 2.38
N LYS A 28 -8.54 0.24 2.90
CA LYS A 28 -8.86 1.25 3.94
C LYS A 28 -7.91 1.23 5.14
N LYS A 29 -7.55 0.03 5.61
CA LYS A 29 -6.62 -0.16 6.74
C LYS A 29 -5.24 0.45 6.47
N TYR A 30 -4.74 0.37 5.24
CA TYR A 30 -3.39 0.75 4.86
C TYR A 30 -3.31 2.15 4.24
N LEU A 31 -4.45 2.80 4.02
CA LEU A 31 -4.52 4.08 3.29
C LEU A 31 -3.72 5.18 4.01
N SER A 32 -3.81 5.24 5.35
CA SER A 32 -3.07 6.20 6.17
C SER A 32 -1.56 5.98 6.07
N ASP A 33 -1.12 4.72 6.21
CA ASP A 33 0.30 4.36 6.10
C ASP A 33 0.84 4.59 4.68
N ILE A 34 0.05 4.27 3.66
CA ILE A 34 0.40 4.50 2.25
C ILE A 34 0.57 6.00 1.99
N ARG A 35 -0.37 6.85 2.46
CA ARG A 35 -0.26 8.32 2.34
C ARG A 35 1.00 8.84 3.02
N LYS A 36 1.30 8.35 4.22
CA LYS A 36 2.50 8.74 4.98
C LYS A 36 3.80 8.33 4.28
N ILE A 37 3.86 7.10 3.76
CA ILE A 37 5.06 6.57 3.07
C ILE A 37 5.29 7.26 1.73
N LEU A 38 4.21 7.63 1.04
CA LEU A 38 4.26 8.30 -0.26
C LEU A 38 4.29 9.82 -0.17
N GLU A 39 4.25 10.39 1.04
CA GLU A 39 4.21 11.84 1.28
C GLU A 39 3.10 12.54 0.49
N ILE A 40 1.96 11.85 0.37
CA ILE A 40 0.76 12.40 -0.28
C ILE A 40 0.05 13.25 0.76
N HIS A 41 0.26 14.56 0.66
CA HIS A 41 -0.46 15.58 1.41
C HIS A 41 -1.67 16.01 0.58
N GLU A 42 -2.83 16.13 1.24
CA GLU A 42 -4.07 16.64 0.64
C GLU A 42 -4.07 18.17 0.63
#